data_AF-A0A2M8NNF5-F1
#
_entry.id   AF-A0A2M8NNF5-F1
#
_cell.length_a   1.000
_cell.length_b   1.000
_cell.length_c   1.000
_cell.angle_alpha   90.00
_cell.angle_beta   90.00
_cell.angle_gamma   90.00
#
_symmetry.space_group_name_H-M   'P 1'
#
loop_
_entity.id
_entity.type
_entity.pdbx_description
1 polymer ?
#
loop_
_entity_poly.entity_id
_entity_poly.type
_entity_poly.pdbx_seq_one_letter_code
_entity_poly.pdbx_strand_id
1 'polypeptide(L)'
;MYEVVYPTSTILIENPIAVVDVYADKHGVREVAEAFVAFTYTPEAQAIFAESGFRPPYERVLVPAETEGEEDMVTLVPMIELDEARFPSIQDLFTIDAFGGWAEVAPNFFGETGIFTKMIEEVKG
;
A
#
# COMPACT_ATOMS: atom_id res chain seq x y z
N MET A 1 2.09 21.37 -20.16
CA MET A 1 2.07 19.90 -20.08
C MET A 1 3.15 19.52 -19.08
N TYR A 2 2.80 18.72 -18.07
CA TYR A 2 3.78 18.18 -17.13
C TYR A 2 4.15 16.77 -17.58
N GLU A 3 5.39 16.37 -17.35
CA GLU A 3 5.88 15.01 -17.58
C GLU A 3 5.82 14.27 -16.25
N VAL A 4 5.17 13.10 -16.25
CA VAL A 4 5.15 12.22 -15.07
C VAL A 4 6.42 11.39 -15.10
N VAL A 5 7.28 11.58 -14.10
CA VAL A 5 8.53 10.83 -13.94
C VAL A 5 8.35 9.85 -12.78
N TYR A 6 8.48 8.56 -13.08
CA TYR A 6 8.56 7.52 -12.05
C TYR A 6 10.04 7.23 -11.76
N PRO A 7 10.51 7.40 -10.52
CA PRO A 7 11.88 7.05 -10.16
C PRO A 7 12.09 5.54 -10.27
N THR A 8 13.34 5.13 -10.50
CA THR A 8 13.71 3.71 -10.60
C THR A 8 13.39 2.94 -9.33
N SER A 9 13.54 3.60 -8.17
CA SER A 9 13.25 3.08 -6.84
C SER A 9 12.17 3.93 -6.20
N THR A 10 11.09 3.30 -5.75
CA THR A 10 9.98 3.96 -5.05
C THR A 10 9.30 3.02 -4.06
N ILE A 11 8.55 3.58 -3.12
CA ILE A 11 7.79 2.80 -2.15
C ILE A 11 6.39 2.43 -2.67
N LEU A 12 5.94 1.21 -2.39
CA LEU A 12 4.55 0.79 -2.56
C LEU A 12 3.67 1.55 -1.56
N ILE A 13 2.70 2.30 -2.09
CA ILE A 13 1.67 2.96 -1.29
C ILE A 13 0.48 2.02 -1.17
N GLU A 14 0.25 1.50 0.03
CA GLU A 14 -0.90 0.64 0.35
C GLU A 14 -1.97 1.46 1.09
N ASN A 15 -3.19 1.51 0.54
CA ASN A 15 -4.32 2.27 1.10
C ASN A 15 -5.33 1.31 1.74
N PRO A 16 -5.22 0.98 3.04
CA PRO A 16 -6.10 0.02 3.68
C PRO A 16 -7.52 0.56 3.84
N ILE A 17 -8.52 -0.33 3.68
CA ILE A 17 -9.93 -0.05 3.91
C ILE A 17 -10.41 -0.97 5.03
N ALA A 18 -11.10 -0.42 6.04
CA ALA A 18 -11.59 -1.19 7.18
C ALA A 18 -12.98 -0.73 7.62
N VAL A 19 -13.75 -1.68 8.18
CA VAL A 19 -15.03 -1.40 8.85
C VAL A 19 -14.76 -0.97 10.28
N VAL A 20 -15.45 0.06 10.75
CA VAL A 20 -15.39 0.47 12.16
C VAL A 20 -16.45 -0.29 12.97
N ASP A 21 -16.03 -1.38 13.60
CA ASP A 21 -16.91 -2.34 14.29
C ASP A 21 -17.94 -1.67 15.23
N VAL A 22 -17.47 -0.79 16.11
CA VAL A 22 -18.30 -0.13 17.12
C VAL A 22 -19.51 0.58 16.50
N TYR A 23 -19.35 1.21 15.34
CA TYR A 23 -20.44 1.92 14.66
C TYR A 23 -21.25 1.01 13.75
N ALA A 24 -20.59 0.08 13.07
CA ALA A 24 -21.25 -0.90 12.23
C ALA A 24 -22.29 -1.71 13.04
N ASP A 25 -21.92 -2.14 14.24
CA ASP A 25 -22.80 -2.87 15.15
C ASP A 25 -23.86 -1.97 15.77
N LYS A 26 -23.47 -0.78 16.28
CA LYS A 26 -24.40 0.18 16.89
C LYS A 26 -25.53 0.60 15.95
N HIS A 27 -25.24 0.71 14.66
CA HIS A 27 -26.22 1.13 13.65
C HIS A 27 -26.85 -0.05 12.89
N GLY A 28 -26.46 -1.29 13.18
CA GLY A 28 -27.00 -2.47 12.52
C GLY A 28 -26.67 -2.54 11.02
N VAL A 29 -25.51 -2.00 10.62
CA VAL A 29 -25.06 -1.87 9.22
C VAL A 29 -23.83 -2.73 8.92
N ARG A 30 -23.48 -3.68 9.77
CA ARG A 30 -22.29 -4.54 9.59
C ARG A 30 -22.27 -5.23 8.23
N GLU A 31 -23.35 -5.91 7.87
CA GLU A 31 -23.44 -6.68 6.62
C GLU A 31 -23.21 -5.78 5.39
N VAL A 32 -23.87 -4.62 5.32
CA VAL A 32 -23.70 -3.69 4.19
C VAL A 32 -22.32 -3.02 4.19
N ALA A 33 -21.73 -2.75 5.34
CA ALA A 33 -20.38 -2.19 5.44
C ALA A 33 -19.32 -3.21 4.98
N GLU A 34 -19.42 -4.46 5.42
CA GLU A 34 -18.54 -5.55 4.98
C GLU A 34 -18.70 -5.83 3.48
N ALA A 35 -19.94 -5.84 2.98
CA ALA A 35 -20.21 -5.97 1.55
C ALA A 35 -19.61 -4.82 0.73
N PHE A 36 -19.65 -3.58 1.24
CA PHE A 36 -19.01 -2.44 0.58
C PHE A 36 -17.48 -2.58 0.54
N VAL A 37 -16.84 -3.00 1.64
CA VAL A 37 -15.40 -3.27 1.63
C VAL A 37 -15.08 -4.39 0.63
N ALA A 38 -15.83 -5.49 0.62
CA ALA A 38 -15.63 -6.57 -0.35
C ALA A 38 -15.81 -6.08 -1.80
N PHE A 39 -16.79 -5.21 -2.07
CA PHE A 39 -17.00 -4.61 -3.37
C PHE A 39 -15.76 -3.84 -3.85
N THR A 40 -15.04 -3.15 -2.97
CA THR A 40 -13.83 -2.37 -3.34
C THR A 40 -12.71 -3.24 -3.95
N TYR A 41 -12.73 -4.56 -3.72
CA TYR A 41 -11.77 -5.52 -4.29
C TYR A 41 -12.26 -6.19 -5.58
N THR A 42 -13.47 -5.87 -6.05
CA THR A 42 -13.99 -6.42 -7.31
C THR A 42 -13.32 -5.77 -8.52
N PRO A 43 -13.26 -6.45 -9.68
CA PRO A 43 -12.72 -5.86 -10.90
C PRO A 43 -13.42 -4.55 -11.31
N GLU A 44 -14.72 -4.43 -11.04
CA GLU A 44 -15.50 -3.21 -11.31
C GLU A 44 -15.00 -2.03 -10.47
N ALA A 45 -14.87 -2.20 -9.16
CA ALA A 45 -14.36 -1.13 -8.29
C ALA A 45 -12.90 -0.77 -8.61
N GLN A 46 -12.08 -1.77 -8.93
CA GLN A 46 -10.68 -1.56 -9.31
C GLN A 46 -10.56 -0.77 -10.63
N ALA A 47 -11.46 -0.97 -11.59
CA ALA A 47 -11.52 -0.16 -12.81
C ALA A 47 -11.81 1.33 -12.48
N ILE A 48 -12.75 1.60 -11.58
CA ILE A 48 -13.09 2.97 -11.13
C ILE A 48 -11.89 3.62 -10.41
N PHE A 49 -11.19 2.86 -9.56
CA PHE A 49 -9.97 3.35 -8.90
C PHE A 49 -8.85 3.63 -9.90
N ALA A 50 -8.66 2.76 -10.90
CA ALA A 50 -7.70 2.95 -11.97
C ALA A 50 -8.01 4.23 -12.78
N GLU A 51 -9.28 4.51 -13.13
CA GLU A 51 -9.70 5.77 -13.77
C GLU A 51 -9.28 7.01 -12.96
N SER A 52 -9.34 6.91 -11.63
CA SER A 52 -8.92 7.97 -10.70
C SER A 52 -7.40 8.02 -10.45
N GLY A 53 -6.62 7.13 -11.07
CA GLY A 53 -5.15 7.11 -10.98
C GLY A 53 -4.59 6.26 -9.84
N PHE A 54 -5.41 5.49 -9.14
CA PHE A 54 -4.93 4.54 -8.13
C PHE A 54 -4.42 3.27 -8.80
N ARG A 55 -3.25 2.80 -8.35
CA ARG A 55 -2.75 1.47 -8.72
C ARG A 55 -3.57 0.40 -7.98
N PRO A 56 -3.83 -0.77 -8.59
CA PRO A 56 -4.49 -1.86 -7.90
C PRO A 56 -3.63 -2.39 -6.75
N PRO A 57 -4.24 -3.05 -5.75
CA PRO A 57 -3.50 -3.72 -4.69
C PRO A 57 -2.51 -4.75 -5.24
N TYR A 58 -1.41 -4.94 -4.52
CA TYR A 58 -0.42 -5.97 -4.81
C TYR A 58 -0.51 -7.08 -3.77
N GLU A 59 -0.44 -8.31 -4.23
CA GLU A 59 -0.30 -9.50 -3.41
C GLU A 59 1.17 -9.85 -3.22
N ARG A 60 1.52 -10.24 -1.99
CA ARG A 60 2.84 -10.81 -1.66
C ARG A 60 2.81 -12.30 -1.97
N VAL A 61 3.50 -12.72 -3.02
CA VAL A 61 3.56 -14.11 -3.48
C VAL A 61 4.92 -14.71 -3.12
N LEU A 62 4.91 -15.86 -2.45
CA LEU A 62 6.12 -16.64 -2.20
C LEU A 62 6.57 -17.32 -3.51
N VAL A 63 7.81 -17.06 -3.89
CA VAL A 63 8.51 -17.71 -5.00
C VAL A 63 9.53 -18.66 -4.35
N PRO A 64 9.31 -19.98 -4.45
CA PRO A 64 10.21 -20.95 -3.86
C PRO A 64 11.62 -20.85 -4.45
N ALA A 65 12.64 -21.10 -3.63
CA ALA A 65 14.01 -21.25 -4.09
C ALA A 65 14.11 -22.35 -5.16
N GLU A 66 14.77 -22.04 -6.29
CA GLU A 66 14.97 -23.02 -7.37
C GLU A 66 16.18 -23.94 -7.10
N THR A 67 17.12 -23.51 -6.26
CA THR A 67 18.33 -24.28 -5.91
C THR A 67 18.52 -24.46 -4.41
N GLU A 68 19.13 -25.59 -4.02
CA GLU A 68 19.49 -25.86 -2.63
C GLU A 68 20.51 -24.81 -2.12
N GLY A 69 20.11 -24.03 -1.12
CA GLY A 69 20.94 -22.99 -0.49
C GLY A 69 20.45 -21.57 -0.72
N GLU A 70 19.44 -21.37 -1.56
CA GLU A 70 18.72 -20.09 -1.70
C GLU A 70 17.54 -20.01 -0.74
N GLU A 71 17.18 -18.79 -0.35
CA GLU A 71 16.00 -18.51 0.47
C GLU A 71 14.78 -18.24 -0.43
N ASP A 72 13.59 -18.63 0.02
CA ASP A 72 12.34 -18.28 -0.65
C ASP A 72 12.23 -16.75 -0.76
N MET A 73 11.84 -16.28 -1.95
CA MET A 73 11.67 -14.85 -2.19
C MET A 73 10.20 -14.47 -2.11
N VAL A 74 9.91 -13.25 -1.65
CA VAL A 74 8.58 -12.65 -1.78
C VAL A 74 8.60 -11.68 -2.95
N THR A 75 7.69 -11.86 -3.90
CA THR A 75 7.46 -10.92 -5.00
C THR A 75 6.10 -10.25 -4.86
N LEU A 76 5.96 -9.05 -5.44
CA LEU A 76 4.73 -8.28 -5.47
C LEU A 76 4.06 -8.45 -6.83
N VAL A 77 2.84 -8.99 -6.84
CA VAL A 77 2.04 -9.18 -8.06
C VAL A 77 0.77 -8.36 -7.95
N PRO A 78 0.41 -7.53 -8.95
CA PRO A 78 -0.84 -6.79 -8.90
C PRO A 78 -2.02 -7.77 -8.94
N MET A 79 -3.06 -7.53 -8.12
CA MET A 79 -4.23 -8.41 -8.03
C MET A 79 -5.08 -8.44 -9.30
N ILE A 80 -4.93 -7.43 -10.17
CA ILE A 80 -5.54 -7.36 -11.50
C ILE A 80 -4.49 -6.95 -12.53
N GLU A 81 -4.78 -7.17 -13.81
CA GLU A 81 -3.90 -6.74 -14.91
C GLU A 81 -3.69 -5.23 -14.89
N LEU A 82 -2.42 -4.80 -14.99
CA LEU A 82 -2.05 -3.40 -15.06
C LEU A 82 -2.14 -2.90 -16.50
N ASP A 83 -2.79 -1.75 -16.68
CA ASP A 83 -2.61 -0.97 -17.89
C ASP A 83 -1.22 -0.31 -17.86
N GLU A 84 -0.22 -0.98 -18.43
CA GLU A 84 1.18 -0.52 -18.49
C GLU A 84 1.35 0.85 -19.14
N ALA A 85 0.41 1.28 -20.01
CA ALA A 85 0.47 2.62 -20.61
C ALA A 85 0.14 3.72 -19.58
N ARG A 86 -0.63 3.39 -18.54
CA ARG A 86 -1.03 4.31 -17.46
C ARG A 86 -0.20 4.11 -16.19
N PHE A 87 0.10 2.85 -15.88
CA PHE A 87 0.80 2.42 -14.68
C PHE A 87 2.00 1.56 -15.09
N PRO A 88 3.11 2.19 -15.51
CA PRO A 88 4.29 1.43 -15.86
C PRO A 88 4.77 0.61 -14.65
N SER A 89 5.21 -0.61 -14.94
CA SER A 89 5.92 -1.46 -14.00
C SER A 89 7.12 -0.72 -13.40
N ILE A 90 7.31 -0.86 -12.09
CA ILE A 90 8.42 -0.24 -11.35
C ILE A 90 9.46 -1.32 -11.04
N GLN A 91 10.72 -1.03 -11.33
CA GLN A 91 11.82 -2.00 -11.19
C GLN A 91 12.12 -2.30 -9.72
N ASP A 92 12.25 -1.24 -8.90
CA ASP A 92 12.50 -1.36 -7.47
C ASP A 92 11.34 -0.75 -6.70
N LEU A 93 10.31 -1.58 -6.46
CA LEU A 93 9.14 -1.23 -5.67
C LEU A 93 9.26 -1.86 -4.29
N PHE A 94 9.85 -1.14 -3.34
CA PHE A 94 10.01 -1.62 -1.97
C PHE A 94 8.77 -1.33 -1.12
N THR A 95 8.58 -2.08 -0.04
CA THR A 95 7.49 -1.87 0.91
C THR A 95 7.99 -1.19 2.18
N ILE A 96 7.05 -0.89 3.08
CA ILE A 96 7.38 -0.42 4.44
C ILE A 96 8.27 -1.42 5.22
N ASP A 97 8.30 -2.69 4.81
CA ASP A 97 9.10 -3.75 5.44
C ASP A 97 10.61 -3.47 5.33
N ALA A 98 11.04 -2.71 4.31
CA ALA A 98 12.42 -2.24 4.19
C ALA A 98 12.87 -1.34 5.36
N PHE A 99 11.92 -0.80 6.13
CA PHE A 99 12.14 0.01 7.33
C PHE A 99 11.72 -0.71 8.63
N GLY A 100 11.45 -2.02 8.58
CA GLY A 100 10.96 -2.79 9.73
C GLY A 100 9.44 -2.71 9.95
N GLY A 101 8.69 -2.17 8.98
CA GLY A 101 7.24 -2.09 9.04
C GLY A 101 6.69 -0.92 9.86
N TRP A 102 5.36 -0.74 9.84
CA TRP A 102 4.71 0.41 10.47
C TRP A 102 4.90 0.48 11.99
N ALA A 103 5.09 -0.66 12.67
CA ALA A 103 5.34 -0.70 14.11
C ALA A 103 6.68 -0.02 14.48
N GLU A 104 7.69 -0.12 13.63
CA GLU A 104 8.98 0.55 13.80
C GLU A 104 8.94 1.97 13.24
N VAL A 105 8.33 2.17 12.07
CA VAL A 105 8.33 3.48 11.40
C VAL A 105 7.49 4.52 12.15
N ALA A 106 6.27 4.19 12.57
CA ALA A 106 5.36 5.14 13.18
C ALA A 106 5.95 5.89 14.39
N PRO A 107 6.47 5.22 15.44
CA PRO A 107 7.05 5.91 16.59
C PRO A 107 8.37 6.62 16.26
N ASN A 108 9.24 6.01 15.45
CA ASN A 108 10.58 6.54 15.19
C ASN A 108 10.59 7.74 14.25
N PHE A 109 9.64 7.82 13.31
CA PHE A 109 9.57 8.91 12.34
C PHE A 109 8.51 9.95 12.72
N PHE A 110 7.32 9.53 13.15
CA PHE A 110 6.15 10.39 13.32
C PHE A 110 5.68 10.55 14.78
N GLY A 111 6.30 9.85 15.72
CA GLY A 111 5.99 9.97 17.15
C GLY A 111 6.42 11.31 17.75
N GLU A 112 6.08 11.53 19.02
CA GLU A 112 6.44 12.75 19.76
C GLU A 112 7.94 13.04 19.76
N THR A 113 8.77 12.00 19.82
CA THR A 113 10.23 12.11 19.73
C THR A 113 10.79 11.70 18.37
N GLY A 114 9.92 11.56 17.37
CA GLY A 114 10.24 11.09 16.04
C GLY A 114 11.05 12.09 15.22
N ILE A 115 11.68 11.60 14.16
CA ILE A 115 12.54 12.39 13.26
C ILE A 115 11.81 13.63 12.72
N PHE A 116 10.57 13.47 12.24
CA PHE A 116 9.81 14.56 11.65
C PHE A 116 9.46 15.65 12.67
N THR A 117 9.06 15.25 13.87
CA THR A 117 8.75 16.17 14.99
C THR A 117 9.97 17.00 15.36
N LYS A 118 11.13 16.36 15.52
CA LYS A 118 12.41 17.04 15.80
C LYS A 118 12.79 18.03 14.71
N MET A 119 12.71 17.64 13.44
CA MET A 119 13.01 18.53 12.31
C MET A 119 12.10 19.77 12.29
N ILE A 120 10.80 19.60 12.57
CA ILE A 120 9.86 20.72 12.63
C ILE A 120 10.18 21.66 13.80
N GLU A 121 10.56 21.11 14.95
CA GLU A 121 10.94 21.90 16.13
C GLU A 121 12.21 22.70 15.88
N GLU A 122 13.23 22.09 15.26
CA GLU A 122 14.50 22.75 14.92
C GLU A 122 14.33 23.93 13.96
N VAL A 123 13.39 23.86 13.01
CA VAL A 123 13.13 24.96 12.06
C VAL A 123 12.28 26.08 12.68
N LYS A 124 11.58 25.80 13.78
CA LYS A 124 10.72 26.77 14.48
C LYS A 124 11.44 27.53 15.61
N GLY A 125 12.61 27.07 16.04
CA GLY A 125 13.47 27.72 17.04
C GLY A 125 14.50 28.66 16.43
#